data_AF-A0A5Z4I0W5-F1
#
_entry.id   AF-A0A5Z4I0W5-F1
#
_cell.length_a   1.000
_cell.length_b   1.000
_cell.length_c   1.000
_cell.angle_alpha   90.00
_cell.angle_beta   90.00
_cell.angle_gamma   90.00
#
_symmetry.space_group_name_H-M   'P 1'
#
loop_
_entity.id
_entity.type
_entity.pdbx_description
1 polymer ?
#
loop_
_entity_poly.entity_id
_entity_poly.type
_entity_poly.pdbx_seq_one_letter_code
_entity_poly.pdbx_strand_id
1 'polypeptide(L)'
;MNHQKIDTQHQRLFELAAQVENAVFKFVKRDELKEILTELFAYMKEHFHDEEEFMQEIQYPRLYEHKQMHKNIIHEMSQLIQNIKSTNDLKEKLYSIMSKWLSRHILSHDVMIIAWVNENLKKDENKALELNDLPPKQTLTQEENFEFIYSCPCKIDHRLSFKEHESITNEGKVMRCKKCQELLFFIRSQEKTYKG
;
A
#
# COMPACT_ATOMS: atom_id res chain seq x y z
N MET A 1 11.74 -10.66 0.89
CA MET A 1 12.18 -9.26 0.75
C MET A 1 13.56 -9.14 1.38
N ASN A 2 14.56 -8.57 0.72
CA ASN A 2 15.84 -8.25 1.40
C ASN A 2 15.71 -7.13 2.45
N HIS A 3 14.50 -6.92 2.98
CA HIS A 3 14.14 -6.06 4.10
C HIS A 3 13.59 -6.95 5.22
N GLN A 4 14.47 -7.38 6.13
CA GLN A 4 14.19 -8.42 7.13
C GLN A 4 12.93 -8.12 7.96
N LYS A 5 12.68 -6.84 8.29
CA LYS A 5 11.52 -6.43 9.08
C LYS A 5 10.19 -6.79 8.42
N ILE A 6 10.02 -6.47 7.13
CA ILE A 6 8.75 -6.72 6.42
C ILE A 6 8.57 -8.21 6.15
N ASP A 7 9.66 -8.95 5.88
CA ASP A 7 9.59 -10.40 5.77
C ASP A 7 9.14 -11.09 7.05
N THR A 8 9.64 -10.64 8.21
CA THR A 8 9.18 -11.14 9.51
C THR A 8 7.71 -10.80 9.74
N GLN A 9 7.26 -9.62 9.30
CA GLN A 9 5.85 -9.26 9.37
C GLN A 9 4.97 -10.15 8.50
N HIS A 10 5.38 -10.45 7.26
CA HIS A 10 4.67 -11.41 6.42
C HIS A 10 4.57 -12.79 7.06
N GLN A 11 5.67 -13.29 7.63
CA GLN A 11 5.66 -14.58 8.33
C GLN A 11 4.63 -14.59 9.46
N ARG A 12 4.64 -13.55 10.31
CA ARG A 12 3.67 -13.44 11.40
C ARG A 12 2.23 -13.30 10.90
N LEU A 13 2.01 -12.57 9.81
CA LEU A 13 0.70 -12.45 9.16
C LEU A 13 0.19 -13.80 8.64
N PHE A 14 1.06 -14.63 8.06
CA PHE A 14 0.72 -15.99 7.64
C PHE A 14 0.46 -16.92 8.82
N GLU A 15 1.19 -16.78 9.93
CA GLU A 15 0.90 -17.52 11.17
C GLU A 15 -0.49 -17.18 11.72
N LEU A 16 -0.82 -15.89 11.80
CA LEU A 16 -2.14 -15.42 12.22
C LEU A 16 -3.23 -15.93 11.26
N ALA A 17 -2.95 -15.95 9.95
CA ALA A 17 -3.83 -16.55 8.93
C ALA A 17 -4.11 -18.03 9.22
N ALA A 18 -3.07 -18.80 9.49
CA ALA A 18 -3.20 -20.22 9.78
C ALA A 18 -3.95 -20.47 11.10
N GLN A 19 -3.73 -19.64 12.13
CA GLN A 19 -4.49 -19.74 13.39
C GLN A 19 -5.97 -19.48 13.17
N VAL A 20 -6.29 -18.46 12.38
CA VAL A 20 -7.64 -18.13 11.94
C VAL A 20 -8.28 -19.30 11.19
N GLU A 21 -7.61 -19.87 10.19
CA GLU A 21 -8.13 -21.01 9.43
C GLU A 21 -8.40 -22.21 10.34
N ASN A 22 -7.50 -22.51 11.26
CA ASN A 22 -7.71 -23.58 12.24
C ASN A 22 -8.89 -23.32 13.18
N ALA A 23 -9.13 -22.06 13.55
CA ALA A 23 -10.26 -21.65 14.39
C ALA A 23 -11.61 -21.76 13.65
N VAL A 24 -11.63 -21.66 12.32
CA VAL A 24 -12.84 -21.87 11.50
C VAL A 24 -13.38 -23.29 11.69
N PHE A 25 -12.52 -24.32 11.70
CA PHE A 25 -12.91 -25.72 11.76
C PHE A 25 -13.17 -26.27 13.17
N LYS A 26 -12.86 -25.51 14.22
CA LYS A 26 -13.04 -25.92 15.64
C LYS A 26 -14.24 -25.24 16.28
N PHE A 27 -14.75 -25.78 17.38
CA PHE A 27 -15.67 -25.03 18.23
C PHE A 27 -14.86 -23.95 18.96
N VAL A 28 -15.11 -22.68 18.63
CA VAL A 28 -14.39 -21.53 19.18
C VAL A 28 -15.42 -20.54 19.72
N LYS A 29 -15.15 -19.99 20.90
CA LYS A 29 -16.05 -18.98 21.49
C LYS A 29 -15.98 -17.70 20.66
N ARG A 30 -17.08 -16.95 20.63
CA ARG A 30 -17.15 -15.68 19.89
C ARG A 30 -16.08 -14.68 20.34
N ASP A 31 -15.79 -14.62 21.64
CA ASP A 31 -14.85 -13.65 22.20
C ASP A 31 -13.40 -13.98 21.85
N GLU A 32 -13.03 -15.26 21.82
CA GLU A 32 -11.73 -15.73 21.35
C GLU A 32 -11.47 -15.35 19.88
N LEU A 33 -12.50 -15.47 19.02
CA LEU A 33 -12.39 -15.00 17.62
C LEU A 33 -12.23 -13.47 17.54
N LYS A 34 -12.88 -12.70 18.42
CA LYS A 34 -12.72 -11.24 18.45
C LYS A 34 -11.33 -10.81 18.89
N GLU A 35 -10.71 -11.52 19.82
CA GLU A 35 -9.34 -11.27 20.27
C GLU A 35 -8.36 -11.48 19.11
N ILE A 36 -8.45 -12.64 18.43
CA ILE A 36 -7.63 -12.94 17.24
C ILE A 36 -7.81 -11.87 16.15
N LEU A 37 -9.03 -11.42 15.92
CA LEU A 37 -9.32 -10.35 14.96
C LEU A 37 -8.70 -9.01 15.34
N THR A 38 -8.73 -8.67 16.62
CA THR A 38 -8.18 -7.42 17.13
C THR A 38 -6.67 -7.42 16.98
N GLU A 39 -6.01 -8.53 17.31
CA GLU A 39 -4.58 -8.71 17.12
C GLU A 39 -4.20 -8.63 15.63
N LEU A 40 -4.88 -9.39 14.77
CA LEU A 40 -4.66 -9.36 13.33
C LEU A 40 -4.80 -7.95 12.75
N PHE A 41 -5.85 -7.22 13.14
CA PHE A 41 -6.10 -5.88 12.63
C PHE A 41 -5.03 -4.87 13.08
N ALA A 42 -4.59 -4.96 14.34
CA ALA A 42 -3.50 -4.15 14.84
C ALA A 42 -2.21 -4.43 14.05
N TYR A 43 -1.90 -5.72 13.85
CA TYR A 43 -0.69 -6.14 13.16
C TYR A 43 -0.68 -5.77 11.67
N MET A 44 -1.82 -5.90 10.97
CA MET A 44 -1.93 -5.46 9.57
C MET A 44 -1.74 -3.95 9.42
N LYS A 45 -2.24 -3.15 10.37
CA LYS A 45 -2.02 -1.69 10.33
C LYS A 45 -0.56 -1.33 10.51
N GLU A 46 0.13 -1.99 11.43
CA GLU A 46 1.57 -1.80 11.63
C GLU A 46 2.36 -2.21 10.38
N HIS A 47 2.05 -3.37 9.82
CA HIS A 47 2.69 -3.86 8.60
C HIS A 47 2.49 -2.90 7.41
N PHE A 48 1.24 -2.46 7.16
CA PHE A 48 0.95 -1.50 6.09
C PHE A 48 1.68 -0.18 6.29
N HIS A 49 1.78 0.30 7.54
CA HIS A 49 2.51 1.51 7.84
C HIS A 49 4.01 1.38 7.52
N ASP A 50 4.64 0.29 7.98
CA ASP A 50 6.05 0.03 7.75
C ASP A 50 6.39 -0.20 6.27
N GLU A 51 5.50 -0.89 5.54
CA GLU A 51 5.65 -1.08 4.11
C GLU A 51 5.51 0.25 3.36
N GLU A 52 4.52 1.08 3.71
CA GLU A 52 4.34 2.40 3.11
C GLU A 52 5.53 3.34 3.31
N GLU A 53 6.16 3.29 4.50
CA GLU A 53 7.39 4.04 4.78
C GLU A 53 8.53 3.53 3.91
N PHE A 54 8.74 2.21 3.86
CA PHE A 54 9.76 1.60 3.01
C PHE A 54 9.56 1.95 1.52
N MET A 55 8.32 1.87 1.02
CA MET A 55 7.97 2.26 -0.35
C MET A 55 8.29 3.73 -0.64
N GLN A 56 8.10 4.61 0.33
CA GLN A 56 8.43 6.02 0.22
C GLN A 56 9.95 6.24 0.15
N GLU A 57 10.72 5.55 1.01
CA GLU A 57 12.19 5.62 1.02
C GLU A 57 12.80 5.19 -0.31
N ILE A 58 12.31 4.10 -0.89
CA ILE A 58 12.80 3.58 -2.19
C ILE A 58 12.17 4.28 -3.40
N GLN A 59 11.40 5.34 -3.18
CA GLN A 59 10.69 6.10 -4.21
C GLN A 59 9.84 5.22 -5.14
N TYR A 60 9.14 4.25 -4.56
CA TYR A 60 8.33 3.31 -5.31
C TYR A 60 7.26 4.04 -6.14
N PRO A 61 7.17 3.79 -7.47
CA PRO A 61 6.32 4.56 -8.38
C PRO A 61 4.83 4.61 -8.02
N ARG A 62 4.29 3.52 -7.47
CA ARG A 62 2.85 3.33 -7.25
C ARG A 62 2.46 3.39 -5.77
N LEU A 63 3.15 4.24 -4.99
CA LEU A 63 2.90 4.41 -3.56
C LEU A 63 1.45 4.82 -3.27
N TYR A 64 0.90 5.76 -4.04
CA TYR A 64 -0.48 6.20 -3.88
C TYR A 64 -1.47 5.05 -4.05
N GLU A 65 -1.38 4.31 -5.15
CA GLU A 65 -2.28 3.20 -5.47
C GLU A 65 -2.20 2.10 -4.41
N HIS A 66 -1.00 1.80 -3.90
CA HIS A 66 -0.80 0.81 -2.85
C HIS A 66 -1.39 1.24 -1.50
N LYS A 67 -1.21 2.51 -1.10
CA LYS A 67 -1.89 3.10 0.06
C LYS A 67 -3.41 3.02 -0.04
N GLN A 68 -3.98 3.22 -1.23
CA GLN A 68 -5.42 3.07 -1.43
C GLN A 68 -5.86 1.61 -1.28
N MET A 69 -5.05 0.65 -1.74
CA MET A 69 -5.32 -0.78 -1.52
C MET A 69 -5.33 -1.12 -0.02
N HIS A 70 -4.35 -0.65 0.76
CA HIS A 70 -4.33 -0.83 2.22
C HIS A 70 -5.59 -0.30 2.90
N LYS A 71 -5.99 0.94 2.56
CA LYS A 71 -7.22 1.54 3.13
C LYS A 71 -8.45 0.72 2.79
N ASN A 72 -8.56 0.23 1.56
CA ASN A 72 -9.69 -0.58 1.15
C ASN A 72 -9.74 -1.89 1.94
N ILE A 73 -8.59 -2.55 2.14
CA ILE A 73 -8.50 -3.77 2.97
C ILE A 73 -8.97 -3.47 4.40
N ILE A 74 -8.44 -2.42 5.03
CA ILE A 74 -8.82 -2.00 6.39
C ILE A 74 -10.31 -1.64 6.48
N HIS A 75 -10.85 -0.94 5.47
CA HIS A 75 -12.25 -0.57 5.41
C HIS A 75 -13.15 -1.81 5.30
N GLU A 76 -12.86 -2.71 4.36
CA GLU A 76 -13.61 -3.95 4.18
C GLU A 76 -13.58 -4.80 5.46
N MET A 77 -12.41 -4.93 6.10
CA MET A 77 -12.29 -5.63 7.38
C MET A 77 -13.16 -5.00 8.47
N SER A 78 -13.15 -3.67 8.60
CA SER A 78 -14.00 -2.97 9.56
C SER A 78 -15.49 -3.21 9.28
N GLN A 79 -15.92 -3.15 8.01
CA GLN A 79 -17.29 -3.45 7.61
C GLN A 79 -17.68 -4.89 7.95
N LEU A 80 -16.76 -5.84 7.78
CA LEU A 80 -16.99 -7.24 8.09
C LEU A 80 -17.19 -7.45 9.59
N ILE A 81 -16.41 -6.78 10.45
CA ILE A 81 -16.55 -6.82 11.91
C ILE A 81 -17.88 -6.21 12.38
N GLN A 82 -18.30 -5.10 11.77
CA GLN A 82 -19.55 -4.42 12.15
C GLN A 82 -20.80 -5.23 11.80
N ASN A 83 -20.74 -6.03 10.74
CA ASN A 83 -21.88 -6.78 10.21
C ASN A 83 -21.94 -8.25 10.66
N ILE A 84 -21.30 -8.61 11.78
CA ILE A 84 -21.26 -10.00 12.28
C ILE A 84 -22.63 -10.41 12.84
N LYS A 85 -23.27 -11.39 12.20
CA LYS A 85 -24.57 -11.91 12.62
C LYS A 85 -24.48 -13.16 13.50
N SER A 86 -23.42 -13.95 13.37
CA SER A 86 -23.19 -15.18 14.14
C SER A 86 -21.71 -15.55 14.19
N THR A 87 -21.35 -16.52 15.02
CA THR A 87 -19.98 -17.07 15.07
C THR A 87 -19.58 -17.72 13.74
N ASN A 88 -20.52 -18.35 13.03
CA ASN A 88 -20.23 -18.96 11.72
C ASN A 88 -20.05 -17.89 10.62
N ASP A 89 -20.88 -16.84 10.63
CA ASP A 89 -20.72 -15.69 9.73
C ASP A 89 -19.36 -15.00 9.95
N LEU A 90 -18.92 -14.90 11.21
CA LEU A 90 -17.60 -14.38 11.54
C LEU A 90 -16.47 -15.21 10.95
N LYS A 91 -16.55 -16.55 11.09
CA LYS A 91 -15.55 -17.48 10.57
C LYS A 91 -15.43 -17.43 9.05
N GLU A 92 -16.55 -17.42 8.33
CA GLU A 92 -16.57 -17.36 6.87
C GLU A 92 -15.95 -16.05 6.34
N LYS A 93 -16.33 -14.91 6.94
CA LYS A 93 -15.80 -13.61 6.58
C LYS A 93 -14.31 -13.49 6.84
N LEU A 94 -13.88 -14.02 7.98
CA LEU A 94 -12.50 -14.02 8.40
C LEU A 94 -11.63 -14.90 7.50
N TYR A 95 -12.11 -16.08 7.11
CA TYR A 95 -11.47 -16.90 6.09
C TYR A 95 -11.33 -16.15 4.75
N SER A 96 -12.37 -15.42 4.33
CA SER A 96 -12.32 -14.63 3.11
C SER A 96 -11.27 -13.52 3.17
N ILE A 97 -11.10 -12.83 4.30
CA ILE A 97 -10.05 -11.81 4.46
C ILE A 97 -8.65 -12.44 4.32
N MET A 98 -8.37 -13.50 5.08
CA MET A 98 -7.02 -14.08 5.12
C MET A 98 -6.64 -14.78 3.81
N SER A 99 -7.54 -15.59 3.29
CA SER A 99 -7.27 -16.42 2.11
C SER A 99 -7.32 -15.62 0.82
N LYS A 100 -8.27 -14.67 0.68
CA LYS A 100 -8.41 -13.93 -0.59
C LYS A 100 -7.67 -12.61 -0.61
N TRP A 101 -7.71 -11.83 0.47
CA TRP A 101 -7.17 -10.46 0.45
C TRP A 101 -5.70 -10.45 0.84
N LEU A 102 -5.37 -10.94 2.02
CA LEU A 102 -4.01 -10.84 2.53
C LEU A 102 -3.02 -11.65 1.68
N SER A 103 -3.36 -12.91 1.38
CA SER A 103 -2.51 -13.74 0.52
C SER A 103 -2.35 -13.14 -0.88
N ARG A 104 -3.40 -12.58 -1.47
CA ARG A 104 -3.31 -11.98 -2.80
C ARG A 104 -2.49 -10.69 -2.78
N HIS A 105 -2.68 -9.85 -1.77
CA HIS A 105 -1.93 -8.63 -1.57
C HIS A 105 -0.43 -8.92 -1.50
N ILE A 106 -0.02 -9.78 -0.57
CA ILE A 106 1.39 -10.17 -0.38
C ILE A 106 1.98 -10.79 -1.64
N LEU A 107 1.27 -11.74 -2.26
CA LEU A 107 1.82 -12.48 -3.41
C LEU A 107 1.80 -11.68 -4.73
N SER A 108 0.96 -10.65 -4.85
CA SER A 108 0.76 -9.95 -6.14
C SER A 108 1.26 -8.52 -6.12
N HIS A 109 1.14 -7.81 -5.00
CA HIS A 109 1.48 -6.38 -4.89
C HIS A 109 2.83 -6.20 -4.20
N ASP A 110 3.05 -6.84 -3.06
CA ASP A 110 4.25 -6.64 -2.26
C ASP A 110 5.48 -7.25 -2.96
N VAL A 111 5.27 -8.32 -3.74
CA VAL A 111 6.29 -8.87 -4.65
C VAL A 111 6.74 -7.84 -5.71
N MET A 112 5.87 -6.93 -6.17
CA MET A 112 6.27 -5.90 -7.13
C MET A 112 7.23 -4.88 -6.52
N ILE A 113 7.13 -4.64 -5.21
CA ILE A 113 8.08 -3.80 -4.46
C ILE A 113 9.47 -4.47 -4.49
N ILE A 114 9.53 -5.80 -4.32
CA ILE A 114 10.78 -6.57 -4.42
C ILE A 114 11.40 -6.47 -5.81
N ALA A 115 10.58 -6.64 -6.85
CA ALA A 115 11.04 -6.54 -8.23
C ALA A 115 11.65 -5.14 -8.49
N TRP A 116 10.97 -4.09 -8.01
CA TRP A 116 11.47 -2.71 -8.08
C TRP A 116 12.82 -2.53 -7.37
N VAL A 117 12.95 -3.01 -6.14
CA VAL A 117 14.22 -2.93 -5.39
C VAL A 117 15.33 -3.65 -6.15
N ASN A 118 15.09 -4.88 -6.62
CA ASN A 118 16.09 -5.67 -7.34
C ASN A 118 16.51 -5.04 -8.68
N GLU A 119 15.59 -4.37 -9.37
CA GLU A 119 15.88 -3.65 -10.62
C GLU A 119 16.68 -2.36 -10.39
N ASN A 120 16.45 -1.66 -9.28
CA ASN A 120 17.15 -0.41 -8.96
C ASN A 120 18.50 -0.66 -8.26
N LEU A 121 18.63 -1.71 -7.44
CA LEU A 121 19.93 -2.15 -6.90
C LEU A 121 20.95 -2.52 -7.99
N LYS A 122 20.50 -3.00 -9.15
CA LYS A 122 21.37 -3.26 -10.32
C LYS A 122 21.78 -1.99 -11.07
N LYS A 123 21.11 -0.87 -10.84
CA LYS A 123 21.42 0.44 -11.45
C LYS A 123 22.30 1.30 -10.54
N ASP A 124 22.32 1.02 -9.24
CA ASP A 124 22.98 1.82 -8.21
C ASP A 124 24.45 1.44 -7.90
N GLU A 125 25.08 0.53 -8.65
CA GLU A 125 26.55 0.40 -8.64
C GLU A 125 27.27 1.68 -9.14
N ASN A 126 26.54 2.73 -9.54
CA ASN A 126 27.09 4.02 -9.97
C ASN A 126 26.48 5.28 -9.33
N LYS A 127 25.82 5.21 -8.15
CA LYS A 127 25.44 6.46 -7.45
C LYS A 127 25.25 6.29 -5.94
N ALA A 128 26.32 6.59 -5.20
CA ALA A 128 26.23 6.85 -3.77
C ALA A 128 25.88 8.33 -3.50
N LEU A 129 25.21 8.55 -2.34
CA LEU A 129 25.04 9.81 -1.56
C LEU A 129 23.86 10.70 -2.02
N GLU A 130 22.90 11.16 -1.18
CA GLU A 130 22.75 11.32 0.28
C GLU A 130 21.24 11.29 0.67
N LEU A 131 20.90 10.85 1.89
CA LEU A 131 19.56 11.04 2.51
C LEU A 131 19.74 11.73 3.87
N ASN A 132 19.04 12.85 4.09
CA ASN A 132 18.94 13.55 5.37
C ASN A 132 17.46 13.69 5.80
N ASP A 133 17.26 13.47 7.10
CA ASP A 133 16.10 13.57 8.01
C ASP A 133 14.81 14.29 7.57
N LEU A 134 13.64 13.70 7.89
CA LEU A 134 12.30 14.31 7.80
C LEU A 134 11.74 14.73 9.18
N PRO A 135 11.13 15.93 9.32
CA PRO A 135 10.37 16.36 10.50
C PRO A 135 8.85 16.04 10.41
N PRO A 136 8.05 16.20 11.49
CA PRO A 136 6.77 15.50 11.66
C PRO A 136 5.56 16.15 10.97
N LYS A 137 4.60 15.27 10.63
CA LYS A 137 3.37 15.45 9.83
C LYS A 137 2.35 16.42 10.45
N GLN A 138 1.78 17.32 9.64
CA GLN A 138 0.50 18.01 9.91
C GLN A 138 -0.63 17.41 9.05
N THR A 139 -1.83 17.38 9.63
CA THR A 139 -3.02 16.69 9.14
C THR A 139 -3.73 17.48 8.04
N LEU A 140 -3.50 17.09 6.79
CA LEU A 140 -4.33 17.37 5.63
C LEU A 140 -4.95 16.06 5.13
N THR A 141 -6.06 16.12 4.41
CA THR A 141 -6.70 14.92 3.84
C THR A 141 -5.73 14.26 2.86
N GLN A 142 -5.64 12.93 2.86
CA GLN A 142 -4.60 12.19 2.13
C GLN A 142 -4.61 12.46 0.62
N GLU A 143 -5.74 12.82 0.03
CA GLU A 143 -5.88 13.15 -1.39
C GLU A 143 -5.18 14.48 -1.76
N GLU A 144 -5.07 15.40 -0.81
CA GLU A 144 -4.41 16.70 -1.00
C GLU A 144 -2.90 16.63 -0.74
N ASN A 145 -2.41 15.52 -0.18
CA ASN A 145 -1.02 15.32 0.22
C ASN A 145 -0.16 14.62 -0.82
N PHE A 146 -0.71 14.16 -1.95
CA PHE A 146 0.09 13.54 -3.01
C PHE A 146 0.31 14.50 -4.19
N GLU A 147 1.51 14.42 -4.77
CA GLU A 147 1.78 14.93 -6.11
C GLU A 147 2.11 13.78 -7.05
N PHE A 148 1.61 13.90 -8.29
CA PHE A 148 1.77 12.88 -9.32
C PHE A 148 2.75 13.41 -10.37
N ILE A 149 3.89 12.73 -10.51
CA ILE A 149 4.96 13.16 -11.39
C ILE A 149 4.80 12.43 -12.73
N TYR A 150 4.66 13.20 -13.79
CA TYR A 150 4.67 12.76 -15.17
C TYR A 150 5.88 13.34 -15.90
N SER A 151 6.36 12.68 -16.95
CA SER A 151 7.42 13.22 -17.80
C SER A 151 6.99 13.24 -19.26
N CYS A 152 7.69 14.05 -20.06
CA CYS A 152 7.56 14.12 -21.52
C CYS A 152 8.81 13.54 -22.20
N PRO A 153 8.74 13.19 -23.50
CA PRO A 153 9.94 12.89 -24.30
C PRO A 153 11.01 13.99 -24.27
N CYS A 154 10.61 15.22 -23.93
CA CYS A 154 11.49 16.36 -23.73
C CYS A 154 12.24 16.40 -22.39
N LYS A 155 12.11 15.36 -21.55
CA LYS A 155 12.75 15.22 -20.22
C LYS A 155 12.39 16.32 -19.22
N ILE A 156 11.18 16.86 -19.32
CA ILE A 156 10.61 17.81 -18.35
C ILE A 156 9.64 17.06 -17.47
N ASP A 157 9.81 17.21 -16.16
CA ASP A 157 8.89 16.68 -15.17
C ASP A 157 7.72 17.64 -14.95
N HIS A 158 6.53 17.07 -14.93
CA HIS A 158 5.24 17.72 -14.77
C HIS A 158 4.60 17.21 -13.48
N ARG A 159 4.37 18.11 -12.54
CA ARG A 159 3.66 17.81 -11.28
C ARG A 159 2.18 18.06 -11.49
N LEU A 160 1.39 16.99 -11.43
CA LEU A 160 -0.06 17.05 -11.54
C LEU A 160 -0.72 16.93 -10.17
N SER A 161 -1.83 17.63 -10.01
CA SER A 161 -2.73 17.49 -8.87
C SER A 161 -3.51 16.17 -8.93
N PHE A 162 -4.14 15.78 -7.82
CA PHE A 162 -4.98 14.59 -7.75
C PHE A 162 -6.06 14.57 -8.83
N LYS A 163 -6.79 15.68 -9.03
CA LYS A 163 -7.84 15.79 -10.05
C LYS A 163 -7.31 15.60 -11.47
N GLU A 164 -6.12 16.11 -11.76
CA GLU A 164 -5.51 15.96 -13.09
C GLU A 164 -5.06 14.53 -13.33
N HIS A 165 -4.49 13.86 -12.33
CA HIS A 165 -4.15 12.44 -12.40
C HIS A 165 -5.39 11.57 -12.61
N GLU A 166 -6.45 11.81 -11.83
CA GLU A 166 -7.71 11.06 -11.93
C GLU A 166 -8.36 11.20 -13.32
N SER A 167 -8.40 12.41 -13.88
CA SER A 167 -8.89 12.60 -15.24
C SER A 167 -8.09 11.79 -16.26
N ILE A 168 -6.77 11.62 -16.07
CA ILE A 168 -5.96 10.81 -16.99
C ILE A 168 -6.27 9.31 -16.82
N THR A 169 -6.30 8.81 -15.58
CA THR A 169 -6.39 7.37 -15.30
C THR A 169 -7.80 6.83 -15.42
N ASN A 170 -8.81 7.60 -14.98
CA ASN A 170 -10.18 7.12 -14.84
C ASN A 170 -11.05 7.63 -16.00
N GLU A 171 -10.86 8.89 -16.42
CA GLU A 171 -11.65 9.50 -17.49
C GLU A 171 -10.98 9.37 -18.88
N GLY A 172 -9.75 8.84 -18.94
CA GLY A 172 -9.00 8.67 -20.19
C GLY A 172 -8.54 9.99 -20.82
N LYS A 173 -8.48 11.08 -20.03
CA LYS A 173 -8.05 12.39 -20.52
C LYS A 173 -6.59 12.37 -20.94
N VAL A 174 -6.32 12.90 -22.12
CA VAL A 174 -4.96 12.98 -22.65
C VAL A 174 -4.35 14.33 -22.29
N MET A 175 -3.23 14.30 -21.56
CA MET A 175 -2.48 15.50 -21.19
C MET A 175 -1.18 15.59 -22.00
N ARG A 176 -0.85 16.80 -22.48
CA ARG A 176 0.30 17.07 -23.34
C ARG A 176 1.24 18.09 -22.72
N CYS A 177 2.53 17.94 -22.97
CA CYS A 177 3.52 18.92 -22.57
C CYS A 177 3.32 20.24 -23.31
N LYS A 178 3.30 21.38 -22.59
CA LYS A 178 3.18 22.71 -23.21
C LYS A 178 4.37 23.08 -24.11
N LYS A 179 5.52 22.43 -23.95
CA LYS A 179 6.75 22.72 -24.70
C LYS A 179 6.89 21.87 -25.95
N CYS A 180 6.76 20.54 -25.83
CA CYS A 180 6.96 19.64 -26.96
C CYS A 180 5.65 19.09 -27.55
N GLN A 181 4.49 19.40 -26.96
CA GLN A 181 3.16 18.92 -27.38
C GLN A 181 2.96 17.40 -27.36
N GLU A 182 3.96 16.65 -26.94
CA GLU A 182 3.90 15.20 -26.76
C GLU A 182 3.15 14.80 -25.50
N LEU A 183 2.73 13.53 -25.48
CA LEU A 183 1.99 12.93 -24.38
C LEU A 183 2.84 12.85 -23.11
N LEU A 184 2.19 13.12 -21.98
CA LEU A 184 2.76 12.89 -20.66
C LEU A 184 2.66 11.41 -20.30
N PHE A 185 3.73 10.85 -19.74
CA PHE A 185 3.75 9.48 -19.20
C PHE A 185 4.04 9.51 -17.69
N PHE A 186 3.36 8.65 -16.94
CA PHE A 186 3.47 8.61 -15.48
C PHE A 186 4.83 8.08 -15.05
N ILE A 187 5.43 8.73 -14.06
CA ILE A 187 6.71 8.32 -13.46
C ILE A 187 6.48 7.74 -12.08
N ARG A 188 5.91 8.53 -11.16
CA ARG A 188 5.74 8.15 -9.76
C ARG A 188 4.76 9.04 -9.02
N SER A 189 4.19 8.52 -7.94
CA SER A 189 3.46 9.28 -6.93
C SER A 189 4.33 9.48 -5.69
N GLN A 190 4.25 10.66 -5.07
CA GLN A 190 4.95 10.93 -3.80
C GLN A 190 4.16 11.88 -2.90
N GLU A 191 4.44 11.84 -1.60
CA GLU A 191 3.89 12.79 -0.65
C GLU A 191 4.50 14.19 -0.84
N LYS A 192 3.67 15.23 -0.77
CA LYS A 192 4.07 16.63 -0.83
C LYS A 192 4.87 16.97 0.43
N THR A 193 6.14 17.30 0.26
CA THR A 193 6.93 17.93 1.30
C THR A 193 6.64 19.43 1.27
N TYR A 194 5.74 19.90 2.12
CA TYR A 194 5.54 21.35 2.28
C TYR A 194 6.80 21.92 2.94
N LYS A 195 7.63 22.62 2.15
CA LYS A 195 8.58 23.59 2.69
C LYS A 195 7.74 24.77 3.19
N GLY A 196 7.54 24.83 4.51
CA GLY A 196 7.13 26.07 5.18
C GLY A 196 8.20 27.13 5.06
#